data_AF-A0A1A2XUS9-F1
#
_entry.id   AF-A0A1A2XUS9-F1
#
_cell.length_a   1.000
_cell.length_b   1.000
_cell.length_c   1.000
_cell.angle_alpha   90.00
_cell.angle_beta   90.00
_cell.angle_gamma   90.00
#
_symmetry.space_group_name_H-M   'P 1'
#
loop_
_entity.id
_entity.type
_entity.pdbx_description
1 polymer ?
#
loop_
_entity_poly.entity_id
_entity_poly.type
_entity_poly.pdbx_seq_one_letter_code
_entity_poly.pdbx_strand_id
1 'polypeptide(L)'
;MALACAPGAHADPEPPPGAPVPTAEQVAAILNQLTDPNVADTDKAKLVDGGLSPDELGQNDQGLAKLVRHHALPFTFTVTDIRPAINDLAGVTAALT
;
A
#
# COMPACT_ATOMS: atom_id res chain seq x y z
N MET A 1 15.28 33.62 -11.17
CA MET A 1 15.65 32.44 -10.37
C MET A 1 14.35 31.84 -9.84
N ALA A 2 13.86 30.78 -10.48
CA ALA A 2 12.61 30.15 -10.09
C ALA A 2 12.85 29.21 -8.90
N LEU A 3 12.21 29.49 -7.76
CA LEU A 3 12.11 28.56 -6.64
C LEU A 3 11.22 27.39 -7.09
N ALA A 4 11.82 26.20 -7.12
CA ALA A 4 11.13 24.97 -7.46
C ALA A 4 10.06 24.64 -6.40
N CYS A 5 8.90 24.25 -6.90
CA CYS A 5 7.75 23.76 -6.15
C CYS A 5 8.17 22.51 -5.34
N ALA A 6 7.82 22.48 -4.05
CA ALA A 6 7.90 21.28 -3.23
C ALA A 6 6.49 20.68 -3.08
N PRO A 7 6.19 19.55 -3.73
CA PRO A 7 5.21 18.61 -3.23
C PRO A 7 5.94 17.59 -2.35
N GLY A 8 5.53 17.47 -1.09
CA GLY A 8 6.07 16.50 -0.16
C GLY A 8 5.96 15.07 -0.68
N ALA A 9 7.09 14.50 -1.07
CA ALA A 9 7.33 13.07 -1.10
C ALA A 9 8.55 12.86 -0.20
N HIS A 10 8.53 11.85 0.66
CA HIS A 10 9.72 11.40 1.37
C HIS A 10 10.87 11.27 0.36
N ALA A 11 11.81 12.21 0.36
CA ALA A 11 13.03 12.11 -0.43
C ALA A 11 13.98 11.17 0.33
N ASP A 12 13.62 9.89 0.36
CA ASP A 12 14.58 8.84 0.67
C ASP A 12 15.69 8.94 -0.38
N PRO A 13 16.98 8.97 0.01
CA PRO A 13 18.09 9.09 -0.94
C PRO A 13 17.98 8.07 -2.09
N GLU A 14 18.37 8.49 -3.29
CA GLU A 14 18.18 7.67 -4.49
C GLU A 14 18.92 6.32 -4.35
N PRO A 15 18.22 5.18 -4.48
CA PRO A 15 18.81 3.85 -4.38
C PRO A 15 19.79 3.58 -5.54
N PRO A 16 20.67 2.58 -5.41
CA PRO A 16 21.54 2.16 -6.51
C PRO A 16 20.71 1.74 -7.75
N PRO A 17 21.14 2.12 -8.97
CA PRO A 17 20.46 1.71 -10.19
C PRO A 17 20.43 0.18 -10.30
N GLY A 18 19.24 -0.37 -10.53
CA GLY A 18 19.04 -1.82 -10.66
C GLY A 18 18.71 -2.56 -9.36
N ALA A 19 18.44 -1.84 -8.25
CA ALA A 19 17.85 -2.45 -7.07
C ALA A 19 16.53 -3.17 -7.44
N PRO A 20 16.32 -4.42 -6.98
CA PRO A 20 15.15 -5.20 -7.34
C PRO A 20 13.90 -4.53 -6.77
N VAL A 21 12.96 -4.17 -7.64
CA VAL A 21 11.65 -3.63 -7.27
C VAL A 21 10.55 -4.69 -7.45
N PRO A 22 9.51 -4.69 -6.61
CA PRO A 22 8.34 -5.52 -6.84
C PRO A 22 7.62 -5.10 -8.13
N THR A 23 6.95 -6.04 -8.77
CA THR A 23 6.11 -5.75 -9.95
C THR A 23 4.81 -5.08 -9.54
N ALA A 24 4.19 -4.33 -10.46
CA ALA A 24 2.90 -3.67 -10.22
C ALA A 24 1.81 -4.67 -9.84
N GLU A 25 1.80 -5.85 -10.45
CA GLU A 25 0.87 -6.93 -10.12
C GLU A 25 1.07 -7.43 -8.69
N GLN A 26 2.32 -7.53 -8.22
CA GLN A 26 2.62 -7.94 -6.85
C GLN A 26 2.12 -6.93 -5.83
N VAL A 27 2.33 -5.63 -6.09
CA VAL A 27 1.80 -4.55 -5.25
C VAL A 27 0.28 -4.59 -5.23
N ALA A 28 -0.36 -4.69 -6.40
CA ALA A 28 -1.81 -4.74 -6.50
C ALA A 28 -2.40 -5.96 -5.77
N ALA A 29 -1.74 -7.12 -5.84
CA ALA A 29 -2.14 -8.32 -5.11
C ALA A 29 -2.07 -8.10 -3.58
N ILE A 30 -1.01 -7.46 -3.08
CA ILE A 30 -0.87 -7.12 -1.66
C ILE A 30 -1.97 -6.14 -1.22
N LEU A 31 -2.23 -5.08 -2.02
CA LEU A 31 -3.28 -4.11 -1.72
C LEU A 31 -4.68 -4.74 -1.73
N ASN A 32 -4.94 -5.62 -2.70
CA ASN A 32 -6.19 -6.39 -2.74
C ASN A 32 -6.33 -7.27 -1.49
N GLN A 33 -5.28 -8.02 -1.13
CA GLN A 33 -5.29 -8.86 0.07
C GLN A 33 -5.52 -8.05 1.36
N LEU A 34 -4.94 -6.85 1.45
CA LEU A 34 -5.14 -5.94 2.58
C LEU A 34 -6.59 -5.46 2.70
N THR A 35 -7.28 -5.28 1.57
CA THR A 35 -8.68 -4.85 1.52
C THR A 35 -9.69 -5.98 1.37
N ASP A 36 -9.24 -7.23 1.37
CA ASP A 36 -10.14 -8.37 1.20
C ASP A 36 -10.87 -8.67 2.52
N PRO A 37 -12.20 -8.65 2.56
CA PRO A 37 -12.97 -8.92 3.78
C PRO A 37 -13.01 -10.41 4.16
N ASN A 38 -12.55 -11.33 3.30
CA ASN A 38 -12.52 -12.76 3.56
C ASN A 38 -11.15 -13.21 4.12
N VAL A 39 -10.12 -12.38 3.99
CA VAL A 39 -8.80 -12.62 4.59
C VAL A 39 -8.81 -12.15 6.04
N ALA A 40 -8.43 -13.04 6.96
CA ALA A 40 -8.33 -12.72 8.38
C ALA A 40 -7.34 -11.59 8.62
N ASP A 41 -7.66 -10.65 9.52
CA ASP A 41 -6.81 -9.50 9.76
C ASP A 41 -5.44 -9.90 10.35
N THR A 42 -5.33 -11.07 10.99
CA THR A 42 -4.04 -11.61 11.43
C THR A 42 -3.09 -11.92 10.26
N ASP A 43 -3.63 -12.29 9.09
CA ASP A 43 -2.82 -12.49 7.88
C ASP A 43 -2.54 -11.15 7.18
N LYS A 44 -3.45 -10.18 7.27
CA LYS A 44 -3.20 -8.80 6.82
C LYS A 44 -2.12 -8.10 7.65
N ALA A 45 -2.10 -8.34 8.96
CA ALA A 45 -1.08 -7.79 9.87
C ALA A 45 0.34 -8.17 9.44
N LYS A 46 0.52 -9.33 8.80
CA LYS A 46 1.83 -9.79 8.31
C LYS A 46 2.28 -9.05 7.05
N LEU A 47 1.39 -8.34 6.37
CA LEU A 47 1.69 -7.55 5.17
C LEU A 47 2.23 -6.15 5.51
N VAL A 48 2.02 -5.69 6.75
CA VAL A 48 2.46 -4.38 7.22
C VAL A 48 3.67 -4.58 8.12
N ASP A 49 4.78 -3.91 7.79
CA ASP A 49 5.95 -3.88 8.67
C ASP A 49 5.59 -3.22 10.01
N GLY A 50 5.94 -3.87 11.13
CA GLY A 50 5.49 -3.47 12.47
C GLY A 50 4.10 -4.00 12.87
N GLY A 51 3.37 -4.62 11.94
CA GLY A 51 2.07 -5.24 12.19
C GLY A 51 0.92 -4.25 12.38
N LEU A 52 -0.25 -4.80 12.71
CA LEU A 52 -1.43 -4.05 13.11
C LEU A 52 -1.81 -4.46 14.54
N SER A 53 -2.04 -3.47 15.40
CA SER A 53 -2.52 -3.69 16.77
C SER A 53 -3.93 -4.34 16.75
N PRO A 54 -4.32 -5.10 17.80
CA PRO A 54 -5.64 -5.74 17.86
C PRO A 54 -6.81 -4.76 17.68
N ASP A 55 -6.68 -3.53 18.17
CA ASP A 55 -7.66 -2.46 17.95
C ASP A 55 -7.74 -2.03 16.48
N GLU A 56 -6.59 -1.87 15.81
CA GLU A 56 -6.52 -1.51 14.38
C GLU A 56 -7.07 -2.65 13.50
N LEU A 57 -6.81 -3.90 13.88
CA LEU A 57 -7.38 -5.08 13.23
C LEU A 57 -8.91 -5.07 13.30
N GLY A 58 -9.48 -4.83 14.49
CA GLY A 58 -10.93 -4.77 14.66
C GLY A 58 -11.59 -3.60 13.91
N GLN A 59 -10.94 -2.43 13.90
CA GLN A 59 -11.43 -1.27 13.16
C GLN A 59 -11.38 -1.48 11.64
N ASN A 60 -10.33 -2.13 11.13
CA ASN A 60 -10.22 -2.49 9.72
C ASN A 60 -11.34 -3.44 9.30
N ASP A 61 -11.57 -4.52 10.06
CA ASP A 61 -12.63 -5.49 9.77
C ASP A 61 -14.02 -4.84 9.78
N GLN A 62 -14.31 -3.99 10.78
CA GLN A 62 -15.56 -3.24 10.83
C GLN A 62 -15.73 -2.28 9.64
N GLY A 63 -14.65 -1.62 9.23
CA GLY A 63 -14.63 -0.75 8.06
C GLY A 63 -14.91 -1.50 6.76
N LEU A 64 -14.21 -2.61 6.54
CA LEU A 64 -14.41 -3.48 5.38
C LEU A 64 -15.81 -4.10 5.38
N ALA A 65 -16.31 -4.59 6.51
CA ALA A 65 -17.66 -5.11 6.64
C ALA A 65 -18.72 -4.05 6.30
N LYS A 66 -18.49 -2.79 6.67
CA LYS A 66 -19.35 -1.68 6.28
C LYS A 66 -19.30 -1.44 4.77
N LEU A 67 -18.12 -1.45 4.16
CA LEU A 67 -17.95 -1.29 2.71
C LEU A 67 -18.60 -2.45 1.92
N VAL A 68 -18.51 -3.69 2.40
CA VAL A 68 -19.23 -4.84 1.83
C VAL A 68 -20.74 -4.61 1.85
N ARG A 69 -21.28 -4.17 2.99
CA ARG A 69 -22.72 -3.86 3.12
C ARG A 69 -23.18 -2.74 2.19
N HIS A 70 -22.29 -1.82 1.85
CA HIS A 70 -22.56 -0.73 0.91
C HIS A 70 -22.23 -1.08 -0.55
N HIS A 71 -21.86 -2.34 -0.86
CA HIS A 71 -21.43 -2.77 -2.20
C HIS A 71 -20.29 -1.91 -2.79
N ALA A 72 -19.42 -1.39 -1.92
CA ALA A 72 -18.29 -0.54 -2.29
C ALA A 72 -16.98 -1.32 -2.53
N LEU A 73 -17.06 -2.67 -2.55
CA LEU A 73 -15.95 -3.58 -2.80
C LEU A 73 -16.26 -4.48 -4.01
N PRO A 74 -15.24 -4.97 -4.73
CA PRO A 74 -13.80 -4.79 -4.47
C PRO A 74 -13.28 -3.41 -4.93
N PHE A 75 -12.19 -2.95 -4.31
CA PHE A 75 -11.47 -1.75 -4.72
C PHE A 75 -10.61 -2.02 -5.94
N THR A 76 -10.52 -1.04 -6.85
CA THR A 76 -9.60 -1.12 -7.99
C THR A 76 -8.38 -0.24 -7.73
N PHE A 77 -7.22 -0.87 -7.55
CA PHE A 77 -5.94 -0.17 -7.36
C PHE A 77 -5.19 -0.05 -8.67
N THR A 78 -4.81 1.17 -9.04
CA THR A 78 -3.92 1.44 -10.16
C THR A 78 -2.54 1.83 -9.64
N VAL A 79 -1.53 0.99 -9.89
CA VAL A 79 -0.12 1.26 -9.54
C VAL A 79 0.56 1.90 -10.73
N THR A 80 1.04 3.14 -10.58
CA THR A 80 1.54 3.96 -11.71
C THR A 80 3.05 4.19 -11.69
N ASP A 81 3.67 4.16 -10.51
CA ASP A 81 5.11 4.43 -10.35
C ASP A 81 5.65 3.53 -9.25
N ILE A 82 6.69 2.76 -9.56
CA ILE A 82 7.43 1.92 -8.60
C ILE A 82 8.89 2.29 -8.74
N ARG A 83 9.48 2.78 -7.65
CA ARG A 83 10.89 3.16 -7.60
C ARG A 83 11.57 2.39 -6.50
N PRO A 84 12.81 1.98 -6.68
CA PRO A 84 13.56 1.44 -5.56
C PRO A 84 13.71 2.52 -4.48
N ALA A 85 13.99 2.10 -3.25
CA ALA A 85 14.33 2.94 -2.11
C ALA A 85 15.50 2.29 -1.34
N ILE A 86 16.06 2.98 -0.36
CA ILE A 86 17.19 2.46 0.42
C ILE A 86 16.74 1.30 1.29
N ASN A 87 17.68 0.46 1.71
CA ASN A 87 17.44 -0.68 2.59
C ASN A 87 16.57 -1.78 1.95
N ASP A 88 16.76 -2.00 0.65
CA ASP A 88 16.02 -3.02 -0.11
C ASP A 88 14.48 -2.78 -0.11
N LEU A 89 14.08 -1.52 0.07
CA LEU A 89 12.69 -1.07 0.00
C LEU A 89 12.33 -0.61 -1.41
N ALA A 90 11.03 -0.42 -1.65
CA ALA A 90 10.53 0.22 -2.86
C ALA A 90 9.41 1.22 -2.53
N GLY A 91 9.51 2.42 -3.09
CA GLY A 91 8.45 3.42 -3.07
C GLY A 91 7.44 3.17 -4.18
N VAL A 92 6.15 3.30 -3.87
CA VAL A 92 5.06 3.05 -4.81
C VAL A 92 4.06 4.20 -4.80
N THR A 93 3.63 4.63 -5.99
CA THR A 93 2.44 5.46 -6.17
C THR A 93 1.27 4.59 -6.63
N ALA A 94 0.22 4.54 -5.82
CA ALA A 94 -1.03 3.85 -6.14
C ALA A 94 -2.23 4.79 -5.97
N ALA A 95 -3.21 4.65 -6.87
CA ALA A 95 -4.47 5.37 -6.81
C ALA A 95 -5.64 4.38 -6.67
N LEU A 96 -6.63 4.75 -5.87
CA LEU A 96 -7.93 4.10 -5.85
C LEU A 96 -8.78 4.66 -6.99
N THR A 97 -9.37 3.77 -7.78
CA THR A 97 -10.19 4.09 -8.96
C THR A 97 -11.63 3.63 -8.79
#